data_AF-A0A5B8LVQ1-F1
#
_entry.id   AF-A0A5B8LVQ1-F1
#
_cell.length_a   1.000
_cell.length_b   1.000
_cell.length_c   1.000
_cell.angle_alpha   90.00
_cell.angle_beta   90.00
_cell.angle_gamma   90.00
#
_symmetry.space_group_name_H-M   'P 1'
#
loop_
_entity.id
_entity.type
_entity.pdbx_description
1 polymer ?
#
loop_
_entity_poly.entity_id
_entity_poly.type
_entity_poly.pdbx_seq_one_letter_code
_entity_poly.pdbx_strand_id
1 'polypeptide(L)'
;MLVCQCNMITSKEIEDIVLDLLRADPWQLVVPAKVYSELNRRAKCGGCVPNVVDIIVRVTENYHSQQAQQSGEVLSLPTGLEKLKQQRSGVRRERRSTSHRAA
;
A
#
# COMPACT_ATOMS: atom_id res chain seq x y z
N MET A 1 -5.33 -24.54 11.57
CA MET A 1 -4.36 -25.65 11.42
C MET A 1 -3.16 -25.40 12.32
N LEU A 2 -2.54 -26.42 12.92
CA LEU A 2 -1.31 -26.23 13.69
C LEU A 2 -0.13 -26.05 12.73
N VAL A 3 0.66 -24.97 12.89
CA VAL A 3 1.79 -24.63 12.02
C VAL A 3 3.13 -24.89 12.69
N CYS A 4 3.24 -24.58 13.99
CA CYS A 4 4.43 -24.82 14.79
C CYS A 4 4.13 -25.77 15.94
N GLN A 5 4.81 -26.92 15.98
CA GLN A 5 4.70 -27.87 17.10
C GLN A 5 5.46 -27.38 18.34
N CYS A 6 6.66 -26.81 18.19
CA CYS A 6 7.50 -26.43 19.33
C CYS A 6 6.93 -25.28 20.19
N ASN A 7 6.17 -24.39 19.56
CA ASN A 7 5.56 -23.23 20.20
C ASN A 7 4.03 -23.34 20.26
N MET A 8 3.41 -24.41 19.74
CA MET A 8 1.96 -24.55 19.62
C MET A 8 1.32 -23.29 19.00
N ILE A 9 1.74 -22.95 17.78
CA ILE A 9 1.21 -21.81 17.03
C ILE A 9 0.32 -22.33 15.90
N THR A 10 -0.86 -21.75 15.78
CA THR A 10 -1.85 -22.06 14.76
C THR A 10 -1.76 -21.09 13.58
N SER A 11 -2.28 -21.52 12.43
CA SER A 11 -2.38 -20.69 11.24
C SER A 11 -3.21 -19.45 11.48
N LYS A 12 -4.28 -19.56 12.26
CA LYS A 12 -5.18 -18.44 12.56
C LYS A 12 -4.48 -17.34 13.36
N GLU A 13 -3.71 -17.71 14.38
CA GLU A 13 -2.92 -16.73 15.15
C GLU A 13 -1.92 -15.97 14.25
N ILE A 14 -1.31 -16.65 13.28
CA ILE A 14 -0.41 -16.01 12.31
C ILE A 14 -1.20 -15.08 11.39
N GLU A 15 -2.31 -15.55 10.82
CA GLU A 15 -3.16 -14.78 9.91
C GLU A 15 -3.68 -13.49 10.59
N ASP A 16 -4.16 -13.59 11.83
CA ASP A 16 -4.67 -12.46 12.60
C ASP A 16 -3.58 -11.41 12.82
N ILE A 17 -2.37 -11.82 13.22
CA ILE A 17 -1.23 -10.90 13.41
C ILE A 17 -0.82 -10.24 12.10
N VAL A 18 -0.75 -10.99 11.00
CA VAL A 18 -0.38 -10.42 9.70
C VAL A 18 -1.40 -9.38 9.27
N LEU A 19 -2.70 -9.66 9.45
CA LEU A 19 -3.76 -8.70 9.16
C LEU A 19 -3.67 -7.46 10.05
N ASP A 20 -3.38 -7.62 11.34
CA ASP A 20 -3.25 -6.48 12.27
C ASP A 20 -2.05 -5.59 11.91
N LEU A 21 -0.93 -6.18 11.49
CA LEU A 21 0.23 -5.44 10.97
C LEU A 21 -0.14 -4.64 9.71
N LEU A 22 -0.84 -5.27 8.76
CA LEU A 22 -1.24 -4.61 7.51
C LEU A 22 -2.34 -3.56 7.69
N ARG A 23 -3.19 -3.70 8.71
CA ARG A 23 -4.18 -2.69 9.09
C ARG A 23 -3.51 -1.45 9.69
N ALA A 24 -2.43 -1.65 10.46
CA ALA A 24 -1.65 -0.55 11.02
C ALA A 24 -0.84 0.19 9.93
N ASP A 25 -0.19 -0.56 9.04
CA ASP A 25 0.51 -0.03 7.87
C ASP A 25 0.41 -1.00 6.67
N PRO A 26 -0.39 -0.68 5.64
CA PRO A 26 -0.59 -1.55 4.48
C PRO A 26 0.68 -1.88 3.69
N TRP A 27 1.73 -1.06 3.79
CA TRP A 27 2.96 -1.21 2.98
C TRP A 27 4.16 -1.68 3.79
N GLN A 28 3.97 -1.99 5.08
CA GLN A 28 5.04 -2.50 5.92
C GLN A 28 5.47 -3.91 5.50
N LEU A 29 6.79 -4.13 5.50
CA LEU A 29 7.35 -5.46 5.25
C LEU A 29 7.04 -6.41 6.43
N VAL A 30 6.22 -7.42 6.17
CA VAL A 30 5.91 -8.48 7.13
C VAL A 30 6.93 -9.61 7.00
N VAL A 31 7.70 -9.85 8.06
CA VAL A 31 8.71 -10.93 8.13
C VAL A 31 8.40 -11.90 9.27
N PRO A 32 8.80 -13.17 9.18
CA PRO A 32 8.57 -14.15 10.25
C PRO A 32 9.05 -13.66 11.62
N ALA A 33 10.24 -13.03 11.68
CA ALA A 33 10.77 -12.49 12.93
C ALA A 33 9.83 -11.47 13.61
N LYS A 34 9.13 -10.65 12.82
CA LYS A 34 8.15 -9.68 13.30
C LYS A 34 6.90 -10.39 13.83
N VAL A 35 6.38 -11.38 13.10
CA VAL A 35 5.25 -12.21 13.56
C VAL A 35 5.56 -12.90 14.89
N TYR A 36 6.75 -13.49 15.02
CA TYR A 36 7.20 -14.10 16.27
C TYR A 36 7.32 -13.09 17.42
N SER A 37 7.78 -11.87 17.12
CA SER A 37 7.82 -10.77 18.09
C SER A 37 6.42 -10.41 18.60
N GLU A 38 5.43 -10.28 17.71
CA GLU A 38 4.04 -9.98 18.10
C GLU A 38 3.40 -11.12 18.92
N LEU A 39 3.76 -12.38 18.63
CA LEU A 39 3.37 -13.54 19.43
C LEU A 39 4.04 -13.58 20.82
N ASN A 40 5.00 -12.70 21.11
CA ASN A 40 5.86 -12.75 22.29
C ASN A 40 6.58 -14.11 22.44
N ARG A 41 6.93 -14.76 21.33
CA ARG A 41 7.58 -16.08 21.30
C ARG A 41 8.82 -16.04 20.43
N ARG A 42 9.92 -16.67 20.87
CA ARG A 42 11.10 -16.89 20.01
C ARG A 42 10.96 -18.18 19.22
N ALA A 43 11.55 -18.21 18.02
CA ALA A 43 11.64 -19.44 17.24
C ALA A 43 12.56 -20.44 17.96
N LYS A 44 12.05 -21.66 18.25
CA LYS A 44 12.83 -22.71 18.94
C LYS A 44 13.68 -23.55 17.98
N CYS A 45 13.05 -24.14 16.95
CA CYS A 45 13.73 -24.99 15.96
C CYS A 45 13.81 -24.38 14.56
N GLY A 46 13.01 -23.35 14.26
CA GLY A 46 12.96 -22.70 12.94
C GLY A 46 12.28 -23.51 11.81
N GLY A 47 12.00 -24.80 11.99
CA GLY A 47 11.49 -25.66 10.90
C GLY A 47 10.10 -25.28 10.34
N CYS A 48 9.32 -24.49 11.07
CA CYS A 48 8.00 -24.01 10.62
C CYS A 48 8.08 -22.67 9.87
N VAL A 49 9.24 -22.01 9.80
CA VAL A 49 9.39 -20.70 9.17
C VAL A 49 8.92 -20.67 7.71
N PRO A 50 9.21 -21.67 6.84
CA PRO A 50 8.68 -21.69 5.47
C PRO A 50 7.15 -21.62 5.43
N ASN A 51 6.46 -22.41 6.27
CA ASN A 51 5.00 -22.37 6.35
C ASN A 51 4.47 -21.01 6.85
N VAL A 52 5.20 -20.32 7.73
CA VAL A 52 4.85 -18.96 8.15
C VAL A 52 4.98 -18.00 6.98
N VAL A 53 6.03 -18.11 6.17
CA VAL A 53 6.22 -17.28 4.97
C VAL A 53 5.08 -17.51 3.98
N ASP A 54 4.69 -18.76 3.72
CA ASP A 54 3.57 -19.06 2.81
C ASP A 54 2.25 -18.44 3.29
N ILE A 55 2.00 -18.44 4.60
CA ILE A 55 0.84 -17.77 5.19
C ILE A 55 0.94 -16.26 5.00
N ILE A 56 2.10 -15.66 5.27
CA ILE A 56 2.32 -14.22 5.08
C ILE A 56 1.99 -13.83 3.64
N VAL A 57 2.59 -14.51 2.65
CA VAL A 57 2.39 -14.23 1.21
C VAL A 57 0.91 -14.29 0.86
N ARG A 58 0.23 -15.40 1.21
CA ARG A 58 -1.20 -15.59 0.92
C ARG A 58 -2.06 -14.49 1.55
N VAL A 59 -1.81 -14.13 2.80
CA VAL A 59 -2.61 -13.12 3.50
C VAL A 59 -2.35 -11.73 2.93
N THR A 60 -1.09 -11.38 2.66
CA THR A 60 -0.73 -10.09 2.06
C THR A 60 -1.35 -9.92 0.68
N GLU A 61 -1.28 -10.94 -0.18
CA GLU A 61 -1.87 -10.91 -1.52
C GLU A 61 -3.39 -10.72 -1.46
N ASN A 62 -4.07 -11.46 -0.58
CA ASN A 62 -5.51 -11.35 -0.39
C ASN A 62 -5.91 -9.96 0.14
N TYR A 63 -5.16 -9.44 1.11
CA TYR A 63 -5.41 -8.13 1.69
C TYR A 63 -5.30 -7.01 0.65
N HIS A 64 -4.21 -6.98 -0.13
CA HIS A 64 -4.02 -5.96 -1.16
C HIS A 64 -4.98 -6.12 -2.34
N SER A 65 -5.36 -7.34 -2.71
CA SER A 65 -6.37 -7.58 -3.74
C SER A 65 -7.73 -6.99 -3.35
N GLN A 66 -8.13 -7.13 -2.07
CA GLN A 66 -9.37 -6.54 -1.55
C GLN A 66 -9.28 -5.01 -1.45
N GLN A 67 -8.15 -4.45 -1.03
CA GLN A 67 -7.97 -3.00 -1.00
C GLN A 67 -7.95 -2.38 -2.41
N ALA A 68 -7.33 -3.03 -3.40
CA ALA A 68 -7.31 -2.54 -4.77
C ALA A 68 -8.73 -2.40 -5.37
N GLN A 69 -9.66 -3.25 -4.93
CA GLN A 69 -11.07 -3.16 -5.31
C GLN A 69 -11.81 -2.00 -4.60
N GLN A 70 -11.32 -1.57 -3.44
CA GLN A 70 -11.92 -0.51 -2.61
C GLN A 70 -11.34 0.88 -2.89
N SER A 71 -10.17 0.97 -3.53
CA SER A 71 -9.56 2.22 -3.99
C SER A 71 -10.46 2.89 -5.03
N GLY A 72 -11.48 3.60 -4.53
CA GLY A 72 -12.41 4.40 -5.31
C GLY A 72 -11.71 5.43 -6.17
N GLU A 73 -12.26 5.60 -7.37
CA GLU A 73 -12.01 6.66 -8.35
C GLU A 73 -10.60 7.26 -8.29
N VAL A 74 -9.66 6.64 -8.99
CA VAL A 74 -8.40 7.27 -9.37
C VAL A 74 -8.75 8.60 -10.04
N LEU A 75 -8.66 9.71 -9.29
CA LEU A 75 -8.86 11.04 -9.85
C LEU A 75 -7.80 11.25 -10.92
N SER A 76 -8.24 11.17 -12.18
CA SER A 76 -7.41 11.48 -13.33
C SER A 76 -7.01 12.95 -13.25
N LEU A 77 -5.81 13.20 -12.71
CA LEU A 77 -5.11 14.49 -12.74
C LEU A 77 -5.17 15.18 -14.13
N PRO A 78 -5.13 14.47 -15.28
CA PRO A 78 -5.37 15.07 -16.59
C PRO A 78 -6.63 15.94 -16.67
N THR A 79 -7.75 15.48 -16.12
CA THR A 79 -9.04 16.20 -16.19
C THR A 79 -9.00 17.50 -15.38
N GLY A 80 -8.30 17.50 -14.24
CA GLY A 80 -8.08 18.71 -13.43
C GLY A 80 -7.15 19.72 -14.12
N LEU A 81 -6.12 19.23 -14.82
CA LEU A 81 -5.17 20.06 -15.57
C LEU A 81 -5.82 20.77 -16.76
N GLU A 82 -6.74 20.12 -17.47
CA GLU A 82 -7.46 20.74 -18.60
C GLU A 82 -8.32 21.92 -18.16
N LYS A 83 -9.05 21.79 -17.04
CA LYS A 83 -9.82 22.90 -16.44
C LYS A 83 -8.92 24.10 -16.11
N LEU A 84 -7.75 23.86 -15.52
CA LEU A 84 -6.77 24.91 -15.19
C LEU A 84 -6.18 25.59 -16.45
N LYS A 85 -5.93 24.83 -17.52
CA LYS A 85 -5.46 25.38 -18.81
C LYS A 85 -6.52 26.27 -19.46
N GLN A 86 -7.79 25.87 -19.48
CA GLN A 86 -8.90 26.68 -20.00
C GLN A 86 -9.10 27.99 -19.22
N GLN A 87 -8.92 27.96 -17.90
CA GLN A 87 -8.99 29.17 -17.07
C GLN A 87 -7.83 30.15 -17.37
N ARG A 88 -6.63 29.65 -17.68
CA ARG A 88 -5.47 30.49 -18.05
C ARG A 88 -5.54 31.07 -19.46
N SER A 89 -6.26 30.46 -20.40
CA SER A 89 -6.38 31.00 -21.77
C SER A 89 -7.29 32.22 -21.88
N GLY A 90 -8.02 32.59 -20.82
CA GLY A 90 -9.05 33.63 -20.84
C GLY A 90 -8.59 35.08 -20.91
N VAL A 91 -7.30 35.41 -20.77
CA VAL A 91 -6.83 36.81 -20.88
C VAL A 91 -5.46 36.89 -21.54
N ARG A 92 -5.42 36.90 -22.89
CA ARG A 92 -4.31 37.57 -23.60
C ARG A 92 -4.44 39.07 -23.39
N ARG A 93 -3.89 39.58 -22.29
CA ARG A 93 -3.47 40.98 -22.21
C ARG A 93 -2.18 41.11 -23.01
N GLU A 94 -2.32 41.14 -24.33
CA GLU A 94 -1.29 41.58 -25.25
C GLU A 94 -0.97 43.04 -24.88
N ARG A 95 -0.06 43.25 -23.92
CA ARG A 95 0.42 44.58 -23.51
C ARG A 95 1.40 45.19 -24.53
N ARG A 96 1.45 44.68 -25.77
CA ARG A 96 2.19 45.32 -26.84
C ARG A 96 1.34 46.47 -27.36
N SER A 97 1.54 47.65 -26.77
CA SER A 97 1.11 48.89 -27.40
C SER A 97 1.71 48.95 -28.80
N THR A 98 0.87 49.29 -29.76
CA THR A 98 1.17 49.46 -31.18
C THR A 98 2.17 50.58 -31.48
N SER A 99 2.77 51.21 -30.46
CA SER A 99 3.63 52.39 -30.52
C SER A 99 5.11 52.11 -30.85
N HIS A 100 5.53 50.85 -31.00
CA HIS A 100 6.95 50.48 -31.23
C HIS A 100 7.19 49.68 -32.51
N ARG A 101 6.44 49.92 -33.60
CA ARG A 101 6.90 49.51 -34.94
C ARG A 101 7.81 50.62 -35.48
N ALA A 102 9.12 50.35 -35.49
CA ALA A 102 10.07 51.12 -36.29
C ALA A 102 9.74 50.90 -37.78
N ALA A 103 9.76 51.99 -38.54
CA ALA A 103 9.62 52.03 -39.98
C ALA A 103 10.84 51.43 -40.70
#